data_AF-A0A7S2KBQ3-F1
#
_entry.id   AF-A0A7S2KBQ3-F1
#
_cell.length_a   1.000
_cell.length_b   1.000
_cell.length_c   1.000
_cell.angle_alpha   90.00
_cell.angle_beta   90.00
_cell.angle_gamma   90.00
#
_symmetry.space_group_name_H-M   'P 1'
#
loop_
_entity.id
_entity.type
_entity.pdbx_description
1 polymer ?
#
loop_
_entity_poly.entity_id
_entity_poly.type
_entity_poly.pdbx_seq_one_letter_code
_entity_poly.pdbx_strand_id
1 'polypeptide(L)'
;FISVTAGGIAHQNFTTIEDMNTADFRILWTICVGTVTLAGAFIGSMGSNIVQSCLPKKAGVDLIFVSEWFWYLYGIFLTVMYMHGYLSLKRPAADIFIAGTTQTFPTIYLTAAAIIHDTKVSMGQLIQIFAAFYLNAPLLFMYPYLAHYLELHHVNCFLHCWLTVAWTMQYFSIQSIVSQLKNAGADKVK
;
A
#
# COMPACT_ATOMS: atom_id res chain seq x y z
N PHE A 1 6.73 9.33 -0.24
CA PHE A 1 7.03 10.74 -0.58
C PHE A 1 6.59 11.11 -1.99
N ILE A 2 7.03 10.42 -3.04
CA ILE A 2 6.65 10.75 -4.44
C ILE A 2 5.13 10.90 -4.62
N SER A 3 4.34 9.91 -4.17
CA SER A 3 2.88 9.97 -4.23
C SER A 3 2.30 11.24 -3.61
N VAL A 4 2.68 11.53 -2.36
CA VAL A 4 2.20 12.68 -1.58
C VAL A 4 2.57 13.99 -2.26
N THR A 5 3.81 14.13 -2.73
CA THR A 5 4.27 15.34 -3.41
C THR A 5 3.51 15.55 -4.72
N ALA A 6 3.35 14.50 -5.53
CA ALA A 6 2.60 14.57 -6.78
C ALA A 6 1.13 14.93 -6.53
N GLY A 7 0.48 14.31 -5.54
CA GLY A 7 -0.88 14.63 -5.14
C GLY A 7 -1.02 16.07 -4.62
N GLY A 8 -0.07 16.55 -3.82
CA GLY A 8 -0.05 17.93 -3.32
C GLY A 8 0.08 18.96 -4.44
N ILE A 9 0.99 18.73 -5.39
CA ILE A 9 1.12 19.58 -6.60
C ILE A 9 -0.17 19.53 -7.41
N ALA A 10 -0.78 18.35 -7.56
CA ALA A 10 -2.01 18.18 -8.32
C ALA A 10 -3.16 18.98 -7.69
N HIS A 11 -3.34 18.87 -6.37
CA HIS A 11 -4.40 19.60 -5.65
C HIS A 11 -4.17 21.11 -5.61
N GLN A 12 -2.93 21.58 -5.64
CA GLN A 12 -2.62 23.02 -5.65
C GLN A 12 -2.87 23.67 -7.02
N ASN A 13 -2.63 22.94 -8.11
CA ASN A 13 -2.61 23.52 -9.46
C ASN A 13 -3.82 23.13 -10.33
N PHE A 14 -4.51 22.04 -10.02
CA PHE A 14 -5.64 21.54 -10.82
C PHE A 14 -6.90 21.49 -9.95
N THR A 15 -7.66 22.59 -9.99
CA THR A 15 -8.76 22.83 -9.03
C THR A 15 -10.15 22.68 -9.65
N THR A 16 -10.23 22.73 -10.99
CA THR A 16 -11.48 22.58 -11.76
C THR A 16 -11.57 21.20 -12.41
N ILE A 17 -12.76 20.85 -12.91
CA ILE A 17 -12.96 19.57 -13.63
C ILE A 17 -12.21 19.61 -14.97
N GLU A 18 -12.15 20.77 -15.60
CA GLU A 18 -11.45 21.01 -16.86
C GLU A 18 -9.94 20.77 -16.68
N ASP A 19 -9.35 21.28 -15.60
CA ASP A 19 -7.95 21.06 -15.24
C ASP A 19 -7.63 19.56 -15.12
N MET A 20 -8.53 18.79 -14.50
CA MET A 20 -8.38 17.34 -14.29
C MET A 20 -8.43 16.53 -15.59
N ASN A 21 -8.85 17.12 -16.70
CA ASN A 21 -8.87 16.45 -18.01
C ASN A 21 -7.60 16.68 -18.84
N THR A 22 -6.69 17.54 -18.37
CA THR A 22 -5.43 17.85 -19.06
C THR A 22 -4.43 16.69 -19.02
N ALA A 23 -3.50 16.67 -19.99
CA ALA A 23 -2.41 15.69 -20.01
C ALA A 23 -1.49 15.82 -18.78
N ASP A 24 -1.21 17.06 -18.36
CA ASP A 24 -0.36 17.36 -17.21
C ASP A 24 -0.94 16.78 -15.93
N PHE A 25 -2.25 16.98 -15.69
CA PHE A 25 -2.94 16.35 -14.57
C PHE A 25 -2.84 14.83 -14.64
N ARG A 26 -3.11 14.23 -15.80
CA ARG A 26 -3.09 12.76 -15.95
C ARG A 26 -1.70 12.17 -15.67
N ILE A 27 -0.64 12.82 -16.13
CA ILE A 27 0.74 12.41 -15.84
C ILE A 27 1.01 12.50 -14.33
N LEU A 28 0.71 13.63 -13.72
CA LEU A 28 0.95 13.86 -12.31
C LEU A 28 0.12 12.92 -11.42
N TRP A 29 -1.13 12.69 -11.80
CA TRP A 29 -2.05 11.77 -11.12
C TRP A 29 -1.60 10.31 -11.26
N THR A 30 -1.07 9.95 -12.43
CA THR A 30 -0.45 8.64 -12.65
C THR A 30 0.76 8.44 -11.75
N ILE A 31 1.61 9.45 -11.56
CA ILE A 31 2.74 9.38 -10.62
C ILE A 31 2.20 9.23 -9.19
N CYS A 32 1.18 10.01 -8.82
CA CYS A 32 0.55 9.96 -7.51
C CYS A 32 0.02 8.56 -7.18
N VAL A 33 -0.89 8.03 -8.00
CA VAL A 33 -1.61 6.77 -7.74
C VAL A 33 -0.77 5.56 -8.14
N GLY A 34 -0.02 5.64 -9.24
CA GLY A 34 0.87 4.59 -9.72
C GLY A 34 1.92 4.21 -8.67
N THR A 35 2.54 5.18 -8.01
CA THR A 35 3.50 4.88 -6.93
C THR A 35 2.88 4.14 -5.74
N VAL A 36 1.59 4.38 -5.44
CA VAL A 36 0.85 3.64 -4.39
C VAL A 36 0.60 2.20 -4.83
N THR A 37 0.16 1.97 -6.07
CA THR A 37 -0.06 0.61 -6.58
C THR A 37 1.24 -0.19 -6.72
N LEU A 38 2.32 0.45 -7.17
CA LEU A 38 3.66 -0.15 -7.26
C LEU A 38 4.23 -0.49 -5.88
N ALA A 39 3.92 0.29 -4.83
CA ALA A 39 4.30 -0.09 -3.47
C ALA A 39 3.71 -1.46 -3.07
N GLY A 40 2.47 -1.76 -3.50
CA GLY A 40 1.86 -3.08 -3.34
C GLY A 40 2.67 -4.21 -3.98
N ALA A 41 3.24 -3.97 -5.17
CA ALA A 41 4.12 -4.94 -5.83
C ALA A 41 5.36 -5.27 -4.99
N PHE A 42 6.04 -4.25 -4.45
CA PHE A 42 7.21 -4.46 -3.59
C PHE A 42 6.85 -5.18 -2.29
N ILE A 43 5.70 -4.85 -1.67
CA ILE A 43 5.20 -5.54 -0.48
C ILE A 43 5.01 -7.04 -0.75
N GLY A 44 4.39 -7.40 -1.87
CA GLY A 44 4.19 -8.80 -2.25
C GLY A 44 5.51 -9.52 -2.54
N SER A 45 6.41 -8.88 -3.28
CA SER A 45 7.75 -9.40 -3.60
C SER A 45 8.56 -9.69 -2.33
N MET A 46 8.47 -8.84 -1.30
CA MET A 46 9.09 -9.10 0.00
C MET A 46 8.54 -10.37 0.64
N GLY A 47 7.22 -10.61 0.56
CA GLY A 47 6.62 -11.85 1.02
C GLY A 47 7.19 -13.08 0.29
N SER A 48 7.38 -12.98 -1.02
CA SER A 48 7.95 -14.06 -1.85
C SER A 48 9.38 -14.37 -1.45
N ASN A 49 10.18 -13.34 -1.15
CA ASN A 49 11.53 -13.51 -0.65
C ASN A 49 11.55 -14.23 0.71
N ILE A 50 10.62 -13.92 1.62
CA ILE A 50 10.53 -14.63 2.91
C ILE A 50 10.20 -16.12 2.69
N VAL A 51 9.21 -16.41 1.85
CA VAL A 51 8.82 -17.80 1.53
C VAL A 51 10.00 -18.57 0.94
N GLN A 52 10.79 -17.94 0.07
CA GLN A 52 11.95 -18.56 -0.57
C GLN A 52 13.16 -18.72 0.37
N SER A 53 13.38 -17.78 1.29
CA SER A 53 14.62 -17.70 2.09
C SER A 53 14.57 -18.48 3.41
N CYS A 54 13.40 -18.81 3.94
CA CYS A 54 13.28 -19.37 5.30
C CYS A 54 12.96 -20.89 5.33
N LEU A 55 13.98 -21.73 5.56
CA LEU A 55 13.85 -23.08 6.13
C LEU A 55 14.03 -23.03 7.67
N PRO A 56 13.27 -23.76 8.52
CA PRO A 56 12.21 -24.74 8.25
C PRO A 56 10.80 -24.20 8.56
N LYS A 57 9.79 -24.79 7.91
CA LYS A 57 8.35 -24.49 8.09
C LYS A 57 7.92 -24.85 9.52
N LYS A 58 7.34 -23.91 10.27
CA LYS A 58 7.02 -24.14 11.69
C LYS A 58 5.80 -25.06 11.94
N ALA A 59 5.03 -25.41 10.91
CA ALA A 59 3.71 -26.04 11.12
C ALA A 59 3.25 -27.06 10.06
N GLY A 60 4.08 -27.50 9.12
CA GLY A 60 3.61 -28.33 8.00
C GLY A 60 2.62 -27.62 7.06
N VAL A 61 2.28 -26.36 7.33
CA VAL A 61 1.54 -25.46 6.44
C VAL A 61 2.54 -24.81 5.49
N ASP A 62 2.31 -24.95 4.20
CA ASP A 62 3.09 -24.31 3.16
C ASP A 62 2.33 -23.11 2.59
N LEU A 63 2.99 -21.96 2.52
CA LEU A 63 2.44 -20.84 1.79
C LEU A 63 2.78 -21.01 0.31
N ILE A 64 1.79 -20.85 -0.57
CA ILE A 64 2.03 -20.95 -2.01
C ILE A 64 3.04 -19.86 -2.40
N PHE A 65 4.17 -20.27 -2.97
CA PHE A 65 5.13 -19.35 -3.54
C PHE A 65 4.53 -18.62 -4.74
N VAL A 66 4.47 -17.29 -4.65
CA VAL A 66 4.10 -16.41 -5.76
C VAL A 66 5.37 -15.75 -6.29
N SER A 67 5.63 -15.80 -7.59
CA SER A 67 6.82 -15.18 -8.18
C SER A 67 6.85 -13.66 -7.98
N GLU A 68 8.02 -13.07 -7.83
CA GLU A 68 8.20 -11.60 -7.80
C GLU A 68 7.64 -10.92 -9.05
N TRP A 69 7.78 -11.57 -10.21
CA TRP A 69 7.24 -11.08 -11.48
C TRP A 69 5.72 -10.93 -11.45
N PHE A 70 5.01 -11.82 -10.76
CA PHE A 70 3.57 -11.67 -10.58
C PHE A 70 3.24 -10.37 -9.84
N TRP A 71 3.98 -10.06 -8.77
CA TRP A 71 3.74 -8.84 -8.00
C TRP A 71 4.09 -7.57 -8.79
N TYR A 72 5.19 -7.57 -9.56
CA TYR A 72 5.51 -6.45 -10.45
C TYR A 72 4.45 -6.25 -11.52
N LEU A 73 4.00 -7.32 -12.17
CA LEU A 73 2.91 -7.26 -13.14
C LEU A 73 1.61 -6.80 -12.51
N TYR A 74 1.31 -7.22 -11.28
CA TYR A 74 0.15 -6.77 -10.51
C TYR A 74 0.17 -5.25 -10.30
N GLY A 75 1.29 -4.69 -9.84
CA GLY A 75 1.44 -3.24 -9.64
C GLY A 75 1.37 -2.45 -10.95
N ILE A 76 2.04 -2.93 -11.99
CA ILE A 76 2.01 -2.30 -13.34
C ILE A 76 0.59 -2.34 -13.90
N PHE A 77 -0.08 -3.49 -13.84
CA PHE A 77 -1.45 -3.65 -14.31
C PHE A 77 -2.39 -2.66 -13.62
N LEU A 78 -2.33 -2.56 -12.29
CA LEU A 78 -3.14 -1.59 -11.54
C LEU A 78 -2.80 -0.14 -11.93
N THR A 79 -1.52 0.19 -12.08
CA THR A 79 -1.10 1.53 -12.55
C THR A 79 -1.74 1.85 -13.90
N VAL A 80 -1.65 0.93 -14.86
CA VAL A 80 -2.25 1.09 -16.20
C VAL A 80 -3.77 1.24 -16.10
N MET A 81 -4.42 0.48 -15.22
CA MET A 81 -5.86 0.61 -14.98
C MET A 81 -6.25 2.01 -14.48
N TYR A 82 -5.47 2.61 -13.58
CA TYR A 82 -5.68 3.98 -13.12
C TYR A 82 -5.38 5.02 -14.20
N MET A 83 -4.33 4.84 -15.00
CA MET A 83 -4.00 5.74 -16.11
C MET A 83 -5.16 5.90 -17.10
N HIS A 84 -5.86 4.79 -17.37
CA HIS A 84 -7.01 4.77 -18.29
C HIS A 84 -8.34 5.08 -17.59
N GLY A 85 -8.32 5.36 -16.28
CA GLY A 85 -9.51 5.71 -15.50
C GLY A 85 -10.44 4.53 -15.19
N TYR A 86 -10.04 3.28 -15.44
CA TYR A 86 -10.89 2.10 -15.19
C TYR A 86 -11.20 1.89 -13.69
N LEU A 87 -10.30 2.33 -12.81
CA LEU A 87 -10.47 2.30 -11.35
C LEU A 87 -10.62 3.71 -10.76
N SER A 88 -10.69 4.74 -11.61
CA SER A 88 -10.81 6.12 -11.18
C SER A 88 -12.26 6.47 -10.92
N LEU A 89 -12.54 7.10 -9.78
CA LEU A 89 -13.86 7.68 -9.51
C LEU A 89 -13.96 9.05 -10.17
N LYS A 90 -15.19 9.53 -10.38
CA LYS A 90 -15.47 10.91 -10.88
C LYS A 90 -14.71 12.01 -10.14
N ARG A 91 -14.23 11.75 -8.92
CA ARG A 91 -13.37 12.64 -8.14
C ARG A 91 -12.02 11.96 -7.91
N PRO A 92 -10.92 12.49 -8.47
CA PRO A 92 -9.63 11.84 -8.44
C PRO A 92 -9.13 11.58 -7.01
N ALA A 93 -9.44 12.47 -6.04
CA ALA A 93 -9.05 12.29 -4.64
C ALA A 93 -9.39 10.91 -4.06
N ALA A 94 -10.42 10.23 -4.56
CA ALA A 94 -10.78 8.90 -4.06
C ALA A 94 -9.91 7.75 -4.63
N ASP A 95 -9.24 7.98 -5.76
CA ASP A 95 -8.44 6.97 -6.47
C ASP A 95 -7.26 6.50 -5.63
N ILE A 96 -6.66 7.40 -4.85
CA ILE A 96 -5.52 7.07 -3.98
C ILE A 96 -5.94 6.10 -2.86
N PHE A 97 -7.20 6.17 -2.39
CA PHE A 97 -7.71 5.26 -1.38
C PHE A 97 -7.99 3.89 -1.99
N ILE A 98 -8.61 3.85 -3.17
CA ILE A 98 -8.83 2.59 -3.90
C ILE A 98 -7.47 1.94 -4.18
N ALA A 99 -6.48 2.71 -4.63
CA ALA A 99 -5.13 2.21 -4.86
C ALA A 99 -4.50 1.72 -3.56
N GLY A 100 -4.70 2.42 -2.46
CA GLY A 100 -4.29 1.96 -1.13
C GLY A 100 -4.93 0.61 -0.74
N THR A 101 -6.21 0.40 -1.04
CA THR A 101 -6.89 -0.88 -0.74
C THR A 101 -6.39 -2.05 -1.58
N THR A 102 -5.83 -1.79 -2.77
CA THR A 102 -5.21 -2.87 -3.57
C THR A 102 -4.00 -3.47 -2.85
N GLN A 103 -3.37 -2.75 -1.93
CA GLN A 103 -2.25 -3.25 -1.14
C GLN A 103 -2.66 -4.31 -0.10
N THR A 104 -3.97 -4.53 0.14
CA THR A 104 -4.44 -5.54 1.12
C THR A 104 -3.96 -6.95 0.78
N PHE A 105 -4.01 -7.37 -0.48
CA PHE A 105 -3.54 -8.71 -0.87
C PHE A 105 -2.03 -8.94 -0.67
N PRO A 106 -1.12 -8.11 -1.23
CA PRO A 106 0.31 -8.30 -1.03
C PRO A 106 0.71 -8.22 0.45
N THR A 107 -0.01 -7.42 1.23
CA THR A 107 0.15 -7.36 2.68
C THR A 107 -0.16 -8.66 3.38
N ILE A 108 -1.36 -9.21 3.12
CA ILE A 108 -1.81 -10.45 3.76
C ILE A 108 -0.79 -11.55 3.45
N TYR A 109 -0.32 -11.58 2.20
CA TYR A 109 0.72 -12.51 1.76
C TYR A 109 2.04 -12.32 2.53
N LEU A 110 2.57 -11.08 2.63
CA LEU A 110 3.76 -10.77 3.42
C LEU A 110 3.61 -11.18 4.90
N THR A 111 2.45 -10.90 5.48
CA THR A 111 2.15 -11.19 6.88
C THR A 111 2.07 -12.69 7.13
N ALA A 112 1.39 -13.42 6.26
CA ALA A 112 1.31 -14.88 6.31
C ALA A 112 2.70 -15.51 6.17
N ALA A 113 3.52 -15.01 5.24
CA ALA A 113 4.89 -15.46 5.07
C ALA A 113 5.71 -15.24 6.36
N ALA A 114 5.62 -14.06 6.96
CA ALA A 114 6.30 -13.76 8.22
C ALA A 114 5.88 -14.71 9.36
N ILE A 115 4.56 -14.93 9.56
CA ILE A 115 4.04 -15.80 10.62
C ILE A 115 4.45 -17.27 10.43
N ILE A 116 4.31 -17.80 9.21
CA ILE A 116 4.56 -19.22 8.92
C ILE A 116 6.06 -19.56 9.06
N HIS A 117 6.93 -18.61 8.71
CA HIS A 117 8.38 -18.79 8.70
C HIS A 117 9.08 -18.36 10.00
N ASP A 118 8.34 -18.38 11.12
CA ASP A 118 8.86 -18.17 12.48
C ASP A 118 9.67 -16.89 12.68
N THR A 119 9.26 -15.80 12.02
CA THR A 119 9.64 -14.50 12.56
C THR A 119 8.95 -14.38 13.91
N LYS A 120 9.69 -14.01 14.97
CA LYS A 120 9.18 -13.86 16.35
C LYS A 120 8.26 -12.64 16.47
N VAL A 121 7.26 -12.55 15.59
CA VAL A 121 6.36 -11.42 15.45
C VAL A 121 5.47 -11.39 16.68
N SER A 122 5.61 -10.34 17.46
CA SER A 122 4.79 -10.16 18.66
C SER A 122 3.34 -9.86 18.27
N MET A 123 2.40 -10.14 19.16
CA MET A 123 0.99 -9.75 18.96
C MET A 123 0.85 -8.26 18.67
N GLY A 124 1.64 -7.41 19.32
CA GLY A 124 1.66 -5.96 19.07
C GLY A 124 2.07 -5.62 17.63
N GLN A 125 3.04 -6.34 17.07
CA GLN A 125 3.46 -6.15 15.67
C GLN A 125 2.40 -6.66 14.69
N LEU A 126 1.73 -7.78 14.98
CA LEU A 126 0.59 -8.23 14.18
C LEU A 126 -0.51 -7.18 14.19
N ILE A 127 -0.89 -6.66 15.36
CA ILE A 127 -1.88 -5.58 15.47
C ILE A 127 -1.41 -4.36 14.67
N GLN A 128 -0.14 -3.98 14.75
CA GLN A 128 0.38 -2.85 13.99
C GLN A 128 0.32 -3.09 12.47
N ILE A 129 0.66 -4.30 12.00
CA ILE A 129 0.52 -4.71 10.60
C ILE A 129 -0.94 -4.59 10.19
N PHE A 130 -1.84 -5.31 10.87
CA PHE A 130 -3.27 -5.27 10.54
C PHE A 130 -3.84 -3.84 10.61
N ALA A 131 -3.53 -3.06 11.64
CA ALA A 131 -3.93 -1.66 11.69
C ALA A 131 -3.39 -0.87 10.48
N ALA A 132 -2.09 -0.92 10.22
CA ALA A 132 -1.45 -0.18 9.14
C ALA A 132 -2.03 -0.46 7.74
N PHE A 133 -2.50 -1.68 7.51
CA PHE A 133 -3.00 -2.09 6.20
C PHE A 133 -4.51 -2.00 6.05
N TYR A 134 -5.26 -2.10 7.15
CA TYR A 134 -6.70 -1.96 7.14
C TYR A 134 -7.18 -0.55 7.43
N LEU A 135 -6.34 0.34 7.99
CA LEU A 135 -6.68 1.75 8.18
C LEU A 135 -7.08 2.45 6.87
N ASN A 136 -6.61 1.99 5.71
CA ASN A 136 -6.99 2.56 4.41
C ASN A 136 -8.40 2.14 3.95
N ALA A 137 -8.91 0.99 4.37
CA ALA A 137 -10.17 0.45 3.89
C ALA A 137 -11.41 1.28 4.33
N PRO A 138 -11.52 1.75 5.59
CA PRO A 138 -12.57 2.66 6.00
C PRO A 138 -12.64 3.95 5.17
N LEU A 139 -11.51 4.41 4.61
CA LEU A 139 -11.48 5.65 3.83
C LEU A 139 -12.37 5.60 2.59
N LEU A 140 -12.59 4.42 2.01
CA LEU A 140 -13.52 4.24 0.89
C LEU A 140 -14.95 4.62 1.26
N PHE A 141 -15.37 4.31 2.48
CA PHE A 141 -16.70 4.61 2.99
C PHE A 141 -16.76 5.99 3.64
N MET A 142 -15.68 6.41 4.30
CA MET A 142 -15.59 7.72 4.94
C MET A 142 -15.50 8.84 3.91
N TYR A 143 -14.85 8.66 2.76
CA TYR A 143 -14.74 9.72 1.75
C TYR A 143 -16.10 10.28 1.30
N PRO A 144 -17.07 9.47 0.79
CA PRO A 144 -18.36 10.01 0.38
C PRO A 144 -19.15 10.61 1.54
N TYR A 145 -19.01 10.03 2.75
CA TYR A 145 -19.65 10.57 3.96
C TYR A 145 -19.08 11.95 4.34
N LEU A 146 -17.77 12.08 4.45
CA LEU A 146 -17.10 13.33 4.79
C LEU A 146 -17.32 14.40 3.72
N ALA A 147 -17.27 14.02 2.44
CA ALA A 147 -17.54 14.93 1.32
C ALA A 147 -18.99 15.43 1.24
N HIS A 148 -19.91 14.80 1.98
CA HIS A 148 -21.28 15.28 2.11
C HIS A 148 -21.40 16.42 3.15
N TYR A 149 -20.59 16.38 4.21
CA TYR A 149 -20.71 17.31 5.35
C TYR A 149 -19.60 18.37 5.43
N LEU A 150 -18.47 18.15 4.77
CA LEU A 150 -17.29 19.01 4.84
C LEU A 150 -16.88 19.49 3.44
N GLU A 151 -16.24 20.64 3.40
CA GLU A 151 -15.63 21.14 2.17
C GLU A 151 -14.48 20.23 1.72
N LEU A 152 -14.31 20.10 0.40
CA LEU A 152 -13.41 19.12 -0.19
C LEU A 152 -11.96 19.26 0.29
N HIS A 153 -11.47 20.48 0.56
CA HIS A 153 -10.12 20.69 1.04
C HIS A 153 -9.92 20.19 2.48
N HIS A 154 -10.92 20.32 3.36
CA HIS A 154 -10.89 19.74 4.71
C HIS A 154 -10.87 18.22 4.66
N VAL A 155 -11.72 17.63 3.80
CA VAL A 155 -11.76 16.19 3.57
C VAL A 155 -10.42 15.68 3.06
N ASN A 156 -9.86 16.31 2.03
CA ASN A 156 -8.56 15.91 1.47
C ASN A 156 -7.45 16.03 2.51
N CYS A 157 -7.37 17.14 3.25
CA CYS A 157 -6.37 17.32 4.31
C CYS A 157 -6.45 16.20 5.36
N PHE A 158 -7.66 15.94 5.90
CA PHE A 158 -7.88 14.87 6.88
C PHE A 158 -7.43 13.51 6.35
N LEU A 159 -7.82 13.17 5.12
CA LEU A 159 -7.52 11.86 4.54
C LEU A 159 -6.04 11.71 4.19
N HIS A 160 -5.35 12.77 3.77
CA HIS A 160 -3.90 12.75 3.57
C HIS A 160 -3.13 12.61 4.89
N CYS A 161 -3.58 13.28 5.96
CA CYS A 161 -3.04 13.07 7.30
C CYS A 161 -3.21 11.61 7.74
N TRP A 162 -4.39 11.04 7.51
CA TRP A 162 -4.66 9.63 7.82
C TRP A 162 -3.77 8.68 7.00
N LEU A 163 -3.64 8.89 5.70
CA LEU A 163 -2.74 8.11 4.84
C LEU A 163 -1.29 8.21 5.31
N THR A 164 -0.86 9.40 5.73
CA THR A 164 0.49 9.60 6.27
C THR A 164 0.71 8.73 7.51
N VAL A 165 -0.26 8.68 8.42
CA VAL A 165 -0.21 7.79 9.60
C VAL A 165 -0.20 6.33 9.18
N ALA A 166 -1.15 5.91 8.34
CA ALA A 166 -1.27 4.52 7.89
C ALA A 166 0.01 4.02 7.22
N TRP A 167 0.54 4.76 6.23
CA TRP A 167 1.76 4.39 5.52
C TRP A 167 3.01 4.44 6.41
N THR A 168 3.07 5.38 7.35
CA THR A 168 4.16 5.41 8.33
C THR A 168 4.12 4.16 9.23
N MET A 169 2.93 3.74 9.67
CA MET A 169 2.77 2.50 10.42
C MET A 169 3.16 1.27 9.57
N GLN A 170 2.84 1.26 8.28
CA GLN A 170 3.24 0.17 7.36
C GLN A 170 4.77 0.09 7.26
N TYR A 171 5.44 1.23 7.10
CA TYR A 171 6.91 1.29 7.07
C TYR A 171 7.52 0.72 8.35
N PHE A 172 7.07 1.15 9.52
CA PHE A 172 7.59 0.64 10.79
C PHE A 172 7.31 -0.86 10.99
N SER A 173 6.14 -1.34 10.56
CA SER A 173 5.81 -2.77 10.60
C SER A 173 6.75 -3.60 9.73
N ILE A 174 7.02 -3.15 8.49
CA ILE A 174 7.93 -3.83 7.57
C ILE A 174 9.37 -3.80 8.10
N GLN A 175 9.84 -2.65 8.59
CA GLN A 175 11.18 -2.53 9.21
C GLN A 175 11.36 -3.49 10.37
N SER A 176 10.32 -3.65 11.21
CA SER A 176 10.32 -4.61 12.31
C SER A 176 10.46 -6.06 11.83
N ILE A 177 9.72 -6.45 10.79
CA ILE A 177 9.83 -7.79 10.18
C ILE A 177 11.24 -8.01 9.62
N VAL A 178 11.77 -7.04 8.85
CA VAL A 178 13.09 -7.13 8.23
C VAL A 178 14.20 -7.24 9.27
N SER A 179 14.13 -6.45 10.36
CA SER A 179 15.10 -6.51 11.45
C SER A 179 15.11 -7.90 12.10
N GLN A 180 13.94 -8.49 12.35
CA GLN A 180 13.84 -9.84 12.91
C GLN A 180 14.39 -10.91 11.98
N LEU A 181 14.11 -10.82 10.67
CA LEU A 181 14.67 -11.74 9.68
C LEU A 181 16.20 -11.69 9.64
N LYS A 182 16.78 -10.48 9.69
CA LYS A 182 18.24 -10.32 9.75
C LYS A 182 18.84 -10.95 10.99
N ASN A 183 18.23 -10.73 12.15
CA ASN A 183 18.69 -11.32 13.42
C ASN A 183 18.57 -12.85 13.41
N ALA A 184 17.45 -13.38 12.91
CA ALA A 184 17.25 -14.83 12.78
C ALA A 184 18.22 -15.48 11.78
N GLY A 185 18.60 -14.78 10.72
CA GLY A 185 19.62 -15.22 9.77
C GLY A 185 21.03 -15.21 10.36
N ALA A 186 21.37 -14.19 11.15
CA ALA A 186 22.67 -14.09 11.83
C ALA A 186 22.88 -15.22 12.87
N ASP A 187 21.80 -15.66 13.53
CA ASP A 187 21.84 -16.76 14.49
C ASP A 187 22.09 -18.14 13.85
N LYS A 188 21.85 -18.29 12.54
CA LYS A 188 22.09 -19.54 11.78
C LYS A 188 23.52 -19.70 11.26
N VAL A 189 24.37 -18.70 11.43
CA VAL A 189 25.77 -18.68 10.94
C VAL A 189 26.78 -18.92 12.09
N LYS A 190 26.32 -19.23 13.30
CA LYS A 190 27.15 -19.62 14.45
C LYS A 190 27.06 -21.11 14.69
#